data_AF-A0A9J6DKG7-F1
#
_entry.id   AF-A0A9J6DKG7-F1
#
_cell.length_a   1.000
_cell.length_b   1.000
_cell.length_c   1.000
_cell.angle_alpha   90.00
_cell.angle_beta   90.00
_cell.angle_gamma   90.00
#
_symmetry.space_group_name_H-M   'P 1'
#
loop_
_entity.id
_entity.type
_entity.pdbx_description
1 polymer ?
#
loop_
_entity_poly.entity_id
_entity_poly.type
_entity_poly.pdbx_seq_one_letter_code
_entity_poly.pdbx_strand_id
1 'polypeptide(L)'
;MTWFLTSSRIMWFFTGGSAWTAKNSDFDQYLLISLNSKKTITSIVTMGKQHSPEFVQEFKIYYGDHGGDFTEYKDREGNPKLFRGNSDGNTEVRNVFEYPIIAQYIRINPTRWRDRISLRAQLYGCEYEAEALQLDGKSYVVMDLNRRPVTSTEDTLRLRFRTNHADGLLLYSYGSQRDLFTLQLVHNKLLFSVDLGGWS
;
A
#
# COMPACT_ATOMS: atom_id res chain seq x y z
N MET A 1 35.91 11.17 2.45
CA MET A 1 35.04 11.74 1.40
C MET A 1 33.99 10.68 1.08
N THR A 2 32.84 10.82 1.70
CA THR A 2 31.72 9.87 1.70
C THR A 2 30.87 10.12 0.46
N TRP A 3 30.47 9.05 -0.23
CA TRP A 3 29.35 9.09 -1.17
C TRP A 3 28.30 8.10 -0.68
N PHE A 4 27.15 8.63 -0.25
CA PHE A 4 25.91 7.88 -0.13
C PHE A 4 25.16 8.02 -1.45
N LEU A 5 24.71 6.91 -2.02
CA LEU A 5 23.59 6.91 -2.96
C LEU A 5 22.55 5.92 -2.44
N THR A 6 21.47 6.50 -1.93
CA THR A 6 20.21 5.84 -1.60
C THR A 6 19.67 5.19 -2.87
N SER A 7 19.55 3.86 -2.87
CA SER A 7 19.09 3.12 -4.03
C SER A 7 17.69 2.60 -3.74
N SER A 8 16.68 3.29 -4.29
CA SER A 8 15.30 2.86 -4.44
C SER A 8 15.25 1.67 -5.42
N ARG A 9 15.70 0.49 -4.95
CA ARG A 9 15.95 -0.66 -5.82
C ARG A 9 14.65 -1.40 -6.14
N ILE A 10 14.30 -1.33 -7.42
CA ILE A 10 13.48 -2.27 -8.19
C ILE A 10 13.35 -3.63 -7.48
N MET A 11 12.13 -4.05 -7.18
CA MET A 11 11.94 -5.27 -6.39
C MET A 11 12.04 -6.56 -7.20
N TRP A 12 11.68 -6.58 -8.50
CA TRP A 12 11.87 -7.76 -9.36
C TRP A 12 12.01 -7.38 -10.84
N PHE A 13 12.84 -8.11 -11.58
CA PHE A 13 12.86 -8.13 -13.05
C PHE A 13 12.53 -9.54 -13.52
N PHE A 14 11.60 -9.69 -14.47
CA PHE A 14 11.68 -10.80 -15.42
C PHE A 14 12.65 -10.36 -16.52
N THR A 15 13.95 -10.61 -16.33
CA THR A 15 14.97 -10.31 -17.35
C THR A 15 14.90 -11.36 -18.45
N GLY A 16 14.27 -11.02 -19.57
CA GLY A 16 14.19 -11.84 -20.79
C GLY A 16 12.79 -11.77 -21.41
N GLY A 17 12.65 -12.10 -22.70
CA GLY A 17 11.34 -12.13 -23.38
C GLY A 17 10.34 -13.17 -22.85
N SER A 18 10.66 -13.83 -21.74
CA SER A 18 9.80 -14.79 -21.06
C SER A 18 8.77 -14.07 -20.19
N ALA A 19 7.52 -14.50 -20.28
CA ALA A 19 6.41 -14.02 -19.46
C ALA A 19 5.85 -15.17 -18.63
N TRP A 20 5.37 -14.88 -17.43
CA TRP A 20 4.50 -15.85 -16.75
C TRP A 20 3.25 -16.03 -17.60
N THR A 21 2.90 -17.27 -17.92
CA THR A 21 1.70 -17.60 -18.68
C THR A 21 0.90 -18.63 -17.90
N ALA A 22 -0.37 -18.33 -17.65
CA ALA A 22 -1.25 -19.26 -16.95
C ALA A 22 -1.48 -20.53 -17.77
N LYS A 23 -1.70 -21.65 -17.09
CA LYS A 23 -1.97 -22.94 -17.75
C LYS A 23 -3.30 -22.87 -18.51
N ASN A 24 -4.33 -22.37 -17.84
CA ASN A 24 -5.65 -22.11 -18.40
C ASN A 24 -5.88 -20.59 -18.52
N SER A 25 -6.85 -20.21 -19.34
CA SER A 25 -7.32 -18.84 -19.47
C SER A 25 -8.73 -18.73 -18.89
N ASP A 26 -8.83 -18.74 -17.56
CA ASP A 26 -10.07 -18.60 -16.79
C ASP A 26 -9.90 -17.58 -15.66
N PHE A 27 -10.98 -17.31 -14.93
CA PHE A 27 -10.99 -16.28 -13.87
C PHE A 27 -10.34 -16.72 -12.56
N ASP A 28 -9.92 -17.99 -12.45
CA ASP A 28 -9.32 -18.54 -11.23
C ASP A 28 -7.78 -18.40 -11.23
N GLN A 29 -7.22 -17.84 -12.29
CA GLN A 29 -5.77 -17.67 -12.43
C GLN A 29 -5.25 -16.46 -11.66
N TYR A 30 -4.04 -16.58 -11.13
CA TYR A 30 -3.35 -15.47 -10.49
C TYR A 30 -1.83 -15.63 -10.54
N LEU A 31 -1.13 -14.50 -10.57
CA LEU A 31 0.31 -14.44 -10.36
C LEU A 31 0.59 -14.00 -8.93
N LEU A 32 1.15 -14.90 -8.12
CA LEU A 32 1.60 -14.61 -6.77
C LEU A 32 3.08 -14.25 -6.76
N ILE A 33 3.40 -13.08 -6.19
CA ILE A 33 4.75 -12.55 -6.05
C ILE A 33 5.08 -12.50 -4.55
N SER A 34 6.12 -13.25 -4.15
CA SER A 34 6.69 -13.18 -2.80
C SER A 34 7.81 -12.13 -2.77
N LEU A 35 7.80 -11.26 -1.75
CA LEU A 35 8.77 -10.17 -1.60
C LEU A 35 9.89 -10.48 -0.59
N ASN A 36 9.90 -11.69 -0.04
CA ASN A 36 10.81 -12.21 1.00
C ASN A 36 10.75 -11.48 2.36
N SER A 37 10.51 -10.18 2.39
CA SER A 37 10.24 -9.38 3.58
C SER A 37 9.09 -8.40 3.31
N LYS A 38 8.60 -7.73 4.36
CA LYS A 38 7.55 -6.74 4.22
C LYS A 38 8.10 -5.50 3.52
N LYS A 39 7.40 -5.02 2.51
CA LYS A 39 7.80 -3.86 1.69
C LYS A 39 6.67 -2.86 1.61
N THR A 40 7.02 -1.60 1.39
CA THR A 40 6.09 -0.56 0.95
C THR A 40 6.19 -0.44 -0.56
N ILE A 41 5.07 -0.65 -1.26
CA ILE A 41 5.00 -0.76 -2.71
C ILE A 41 4.16 0.40 -3.23
N THR A 42 4.70 1.17 -4.17
CA THR A 42 4.12 2.42 -4.64
C THR A 42 3.62 2.34 -6.08
N SER A 43 4.13 1.42 -6.89
CA SER A 43 3.62 1.21 -8.24
C SER A 43 3.93 -0.18 -8.78
N ILE A 44 3.19 -0.55 -9.82
CA ILE A 44 3.40 -1.73 -10.64
C ILE A 44 3.55 -1.33 -12.11
N VAL A 45 4.49 -1.96 -12.80
CA VAL A 45 4.59 -1.95 -14.25
C VAL A 45 4.24 -3.33 -14.77
N THR A 46 3.39 -3.39 -15.80
CA THR A 46 3.04 -4.65 -16.48
C THR A 46 3.39 -4.58 -17.96
N MET A 47 3.72 -5.74 -18.53
CA MET A 47 3.87 -6.00 -19.96
C MET A 47 3.23 -7.34 -20.30
N GLY A 48 2.81 -7.51 -21.55
CA GLY A 48 2.44 -8.82 -22.09
C GLY A 48 3.64 -9.69 -22.43
N LYS A 49 3.39 -10.78 -23.16
CA LYS A 49 4.45 -11.65 -23.69
C LYS A 49 5.09 -11.02 -24.93
N GLN A 50 6.41 -10.97 -24.96
CA GLN A 50 7.14 -10.31 -26.04
C GLN A 50 6.83 -10.97 -27.40
N HIS A 51 6.64 -10.15 -28.44
CA HIS A 51 6.33 -10.60 -29.81
C HIS A 51 5.10 -11.53 -29.93
N SER A 52 4.16 -11.45 -29.00
CA SER A 52 2.93 -12.25 -28.99
C SER A 52 1.71 -11.37 -28.69
N PRO A 53 0.50 -11.72 -29.18
CA PRO A 53 -0.74 -11.07 -28.79
C PRO A 53 -1.28 -11.53 -27.41
N GLU A 54 -0.50 -12.30 -26.65
CA GLU A 54 -0.86 -12.76 -25.30
C GLU A 54 -0.55 -11.70 -24.24
N PHE A 55 -1.59 -11.12 -23.63
CA PHE A 55 -1.45 -10.11 -22.57
C PHE A 55 -2.72 -9.93 -21.73
N VAL A 56 -2.56 -9.43 -20.51
CA VAL A 56 -3.66 -9.06 -19.61
C VAL A 56 -4.04 -7.60 -19.83
N GLN A 57 -5.33 -7.36 -20.09
CA GLN A 57 -5.92 -6.04 -20.36
C GLN A 57 -6.40 -5.35 -19.08
N GLU A 58 -6.94 -6.12 -18.14
CA GLU A 58 -7.46 -5.62 -16.86
C GLU A 58 -7.16 -6.64 -15.77
N PHE A 59 -6.89 -6.14 -14.56
CA PHE A 59 -6.60 -7.00 -13.42
C PHE A 59 -6.95 -6.32 -12.10
N LYS A 60 -7.09 -7.14 -11.05
CA LYS A 60 -7.19 -6.74 -9.66
C LYS A 60 -5.91 -7.09 -8.91
N ILE A 61 -5.63 -6.35 -7.84
CA ILE A 61 -4.51 -6.65 -6.94
C ILE A 61 -5.06 -7.04 -5.58
N TYR A 62 -4.51 -8.12 -5.06
CA TYR A 62 -4.66 -8.52 -3.67
C TYR A 62 -3.30 -8.55 -2.99
N TYR A 63 -3.26 -8.31 -1.69
CA TYR A 63 -2.01 -8.25 -0.94
C TYR A 63 -2.17 -8.78 0.48
N GLY A 64 -1.08 -9.27 1.07
CA GLY A 64 -1.10 -9.86 2.41
C GLY A 64 0.28 -10.11 2.98
N ASP A 65 0.32 -10.43 4.27
CA ASP A 65 1.54 -10.78 4.99
C ASP A 65 1.71 -12.29 5.19
N HIS A 66 0.63 -13.05 4.98
CA HIS A 66 0.59 -14.51 5.11
C HIS A 66 -0.05 -15.06 3.84
N GLY A 67 0.53 -16.10 3.24
CA GLY A 67 0.18 -16.60 1.90
C GLY A 67 -1.25 -17.15 1.70
N GLY A 68 -2.16 -16.94 2.66
CA GLY A 68 -3.58 -17.35 2.61
C GLY A 68 -4.58 -16.21 2.86
N ASP A 69 -4.21 -15.15 3.58
CA ASP A 69 -5.11 -14.05 3.93
C ASP A 69 -4.78 -12.81 3.11
N PHE A 70 -5.57 -12.59 2.07
CA PHE A 70 -5.36 -11.50 1.12
C PHE A 70 -6.45 -10.44 1.22
N THR A 71 -6.03 -9.17 1.25
CA THR A 71 -6.90 -8.00 1.15
C THR A 71 -6.95 -7.52 -0.30
N GLU A 72 -8.14 -7.22 -0.82
CA GLU A 72 -8.32 -6.61 -2.14
C GLU A 72 -7.94 -5.12 -2.10
N TYR A 73 -7.17 -4.65 -3.08
CA TYR A 73 -6.86 -3.22 -3.21
C TYR A 73 -8.11 -2.44 -3.65
N LYS A 74 -8.35 -1.32 -2.97
CA LYS A 74 -9.52 -0.46 -3.16
C LYS A 74 -9.13 0.96 -3.57
N ASP A 75 -10.02 1.65 -4.26
CA ASP A 75 -9.90 3.08 -4.54
C ASP A 75 -10.33 3.95 -3.33
N ARG A 76 -10.30 5.28 -3.52
CA ARG A 76 -10.73 6.28 -2.50
C ARG A 76 -12.13 6.02 -1.95
N GLU A 77 -13.02 5.50 -2.78
CA GLU A 77 -14.42 5.30 -2.43
C GLU A 77 -14.61 3.96 -1.69
N GLY A 78 -13.54 3.20 -1.49
CA GLY A 78 -13.58 1.87 -0.88
C GLY A 78 -14.06 0.77 -1.84
N ASN A 79 -14.17 1.08 -3.13
CA ASN A 79 -14.58 0.15 -4.16
C ASN A 79 -13.39 -0.69 -4.65
N PRO A 80 -13.60 -1.95 -5.04
CA PRO A 80 -12.55 -2.77 -5.65
C PRO A 80 -11.90 -2.07 -6.85
N LYS A 81 -10.57 -1.86 -6.80
CA LYS A 81 -9.87 -1.20 -7.90
C LYS A 81 -9.65 -2.15 -9.06
N LEU A 82 -10.12 -1.74 -10.24
CA LEU A 82 -9.76 -2.36 -11.51
C LEU A 82 -8.58 -1.60 -12.14
N PHE A 83 -7.45 -2.28 -12.32
CA PHE A 83 -6.27 -1.72 -12.95
C PHE A 83 -6.29 -1.95 -14.46
N ARG A 84 -5.91 -0.92 -15.22
CA ARG A 84 -5.70 -1.05 -16.66
C ARG A 84 -4.32 -1.67 -16.90
N GLY A 85 -4.31 -2.80 -17.60
CA GLY A 85 -3.12 -3.50 -18.05
C GLY A 85 -2.74 -3.09 -19.47
N ASN A 86 -2.35 -4.08 -20.28
CA ASN A 86 -1.66 -3.88 -21.54
C ASN A 86 -2.60 -3.89 -22.76
N SER A 87 -2.19 -3.20 -23.81
CA SER A 87 -2.83 -3.21 -25.14
C SER A 87 -2.09 -4.09 -26.16
N ASP A 88 -0.87 -4.51 -25.83
CA ASP A 88 0.01 -5.34 -26.66
C ASP A 88 1.03 -6.09 -25.79
N GLY A 89 1.88 -6.90 -26.43
CA GLY A 89 2.88 -7.73 -25.76
C GLY A 89 4.14 -7.01 -25.28
N ASN A 90 4.42 -5.78 -25.73
CA ASN A 90 5.73 -5.14 -25.61
C ASN A 90 5.71 -3.81 -24.84
N THR A 91 4.60 -3.08 -24.86
CA THR A 91 4.45 -1.76 -24.26
C THR A 91 4.27 -1.88 -22.75
N GLU A 92 5.11 -1.18 -21.99
CA GLU A 92 5.00 -1.07 -20.54
C GLU A 92 3.81 -0.20 -20.14
N VAL A 93 3.03 -0.68 -19.17
CA VAL A 93 1.95 0.09 -18.56
C VAL A 93 2.23 0.22 -17.06
N ARG A 94 2.38 1.47 -16.60
CA ARG A 94 2.62 1.79 -15.19
C ARG A 94 1.33 2.20 -14.51
N ASN A 95 1.04 1.56 -13.38
CA ASN A 95 -0.02 1.95 -12.46
C ASN A 95 0.61 2.38 -11.12
N VAL A 96 0.45 3.65 -10.76
CA VAL A 96 0.84 4.17 -9.45
C VAL A 96 -0.29 3.88 -8.46
N PHE A 97 0.06 3.30 -7.32
CA PHE A 97 -0.91 3.09 -6.25
C PHE A 97 -1.17 4.39 -5.55
N GLU A 98 -2.44 4.64 -5.35
CA GLU A 98 -2.90 5.83 -4.68
C GLU A 98 -2.57 5.81 -3.19
N TYR A 99 -2.78 4.65 -2.57
CA TYR A 99 -2.28 4.32 -1.25
C TYR A 99 -1.19 3.24 -1.41
N PRO A 100 0.03 3.46 -0.91
CA PRO A 100 1.07 2.44 -0.98
C PRO A 100 0.62 1.14 -0.31
N ILE A 101 0.90 0.02 -0.95
CA ILE A 101 0.61 -1.31 -0.41
C ILE A 101 1.76 -1.71 0.52
N ILE A 102 1.44 -2.11 1.74
CA ILE A 102 2.42 -2.64 2.69
C ILE A 102 2.17 -4.14 2.88
N ALA A 103 3.01 -4.99 2.31
CA ALA A 103 2.78 -6.43 2.25
C ALA A 103 4.07 -7.24 2.06
N GLN A 104 3.99 -8.55 2.31
CA GLN A 104 5.01 -9.54 1.92
C GLN A 104 4.65 -10.27 0.62
N TYR A 105 3.36 -10.31 0.28
CA TYR A 105 2.83 -10.99 -0.89
C TYR A 105 1.94 -10.05 -1.69
N ILE A 106 2.13 -10.06 -3.01
CA ILE A 106 1.24 -9.41 -3.98
C ILE A 106 0.68 -10.49 -4.89
N ARG A 107 -0.63 -10.47 -5.09
CA ARG A 107 -1.34 -11.37 -5.98
C ARG A 107 -2.04 -10.54 -7.05
N ILE A 108 -1.72 -10.81 -8.32
CA ILE A 108 -2.33 -10.17 -9.48
C ILE A 108 -3.37 -11.15 -10.05
N ASN A 109 -4.64 -10.73 -10.08
CA ASN A 109 -5.75 -11.52 -10.61
C ASN A 109 -6.24 -10.89 -11.92
N PRO A 110 -5.94 -11.50 -13.08
CA PRO A 110 -6.46 -11.06 -14.37
C PRO A 110 -7.99 -11.11 -14.40
N THR A 111 -8.62 -10.06 -14.90
CA THR A 111 -10.07 -10.00 -15.12
C THR A 111 -10.43 -9.88 -16.59
N ARG A 112 -9.46 -9.50 -17.43
CA ARG A 112 -9.62 -9.44 -18.88
C ARG A 112 -8.26 -9.64 -19.54
N TRP A 113 -8.20 -10.42 -20.62
CA TRP A 113 -6.97 -10.71 -21.35
C TRP A 113 -7.25 -10.93 -22.83
N ARG A 114 -6.19 -10.86 -23.64
CA ARG A 114 -6.21 -11.24 -25.04
C ARG A 114 -5.45 -12.54 -25.23
N ASP A 115 -6.06 -13.48 -25.94
CA ASP A 115 -5.53 -14.81 -26.29
C ASP A 115 -5.21 -15.69 -25.06
N ARG A 116 -4.10 -15.41 -24.36
CA ARG A 116 -3.75 -16.08 -23.11
C ARG A 116 -3.39 -15.09 -22.02
N ILE A 117 -3.61 -15.53 -20.78
CA ILE A 117 -3.17 -14.80 -19.59
C ILE A 117 -1.65 -14.88 -19.51
N SER A 118 -0.99 -13.83 -20.01
CA SER A 118 0.46 -13.68 -19.98
C SER A 118 0.85 -12.34 -19.38
N LEU A 119 1.79 -12.34 -18.43
CA LEU A 119 2.25 -11.15 -17.72
C LEU A 119 3.76 -11.19 -17.48
N ARG A 120 4.38 -10.03 -17.69
CA ARG A 120 5.63 -9.62 -17.06
C ARG A 120 5.26 -8.48 -16.11
N ALA A 121 5.64 -8.58 -14.86
CA ALA A 121 5.31 -7.58 -13.85
C ALA A 121 6.56 -7.15 -13.10
N GLN A 122 6.59 -5.86 -12.74
CA GLN A 122 7.64 -5.25 -11.94
C GLN A 122 7.03 -4.35 -10.88
N LEU A 123 7.41 -4.58 -9.63
CA LEU A 123 6.97 -3.81 -8.48
C LEU A 123 8.04 -2.79 -8.09
N TYR A 124 7.60 -1.59 -7.73
CA TYR A 124 8.45 -0.49 -7.26
C TYR A 124 8.05 -0.07 -5.85
N GLY A 125 9.05 0.29 -5.05
CA GLY A 125 8.85 0.66 -3.64
C GLY A 125 10.15 0.62 -2.84
N CYS A 126 10.05 0.45 -1.53
CA CYS A 126 11.16 0.38 -0.58
C CYS A 126 10.92 -0.66 0.53
N GLU A 127 11.94 -0.90 1.35
CA GLU A 127 11.78 -1.68 2.59
C GLU A 127 10.70 -1.07 3.47
N TYR A 128 9.91 -1.93 4.12
CA TYR A 128 9.01 -1.45 5.16
C TYR A 128 9.80 -1.26 6.46
N GLU A 129 10.03 -0.01 6.83
CA GLU A 129 10.54 0.35 8.14
C GLU A 129 9.36 0.61 9.08
N ALA A 130 9.11 -0.32 10.01
CA ALA A 130 8.23 -0.06 11.13
C ALA A 130 9.01 0.72 12.18
N GLU A 131 8.65 1.98 12.42
CA GLU A 131 9.05 2.67 13.65
C GLU A 131 8.35 2.00 14.82
N ALA A 132 9.01 1.01 15.41
CA ALA A 132 8.57 0.41 16.67
C ALA A 132 8.97 1.34 17.81
N LEU A 133 8.07 2.27 18.14
CA LEU A 133 8.25 3.15 19.29
C LEU A 133 7.76 2.43 20.55
N GLN A 134 8.65 2.29 21.53
CA GLN A 134 8.26 1.93 22.88
C GLN A 134 7.90 3.22 23.63
N LEU A 135 6.61 3.37 23.94
CA LEU A 135 6.11 4.50 24.71
C LEU A 135 5.95 4.04 26.17
N ASP A 136 6.94 4.35 27.00
CA ASP A 136 7.02 4.01 28.42
C ASP A 136 6.23 4.98 29.34
N GLY A 137 5.34 5.78 28.76
CA GLY A 137 4.62 6.85 29.44
C GLY A 137 5.39 8.17 29.58
N LYS A 138 6.66 8.24 29.16
CA LYS A 138 7.44 9.50 29.06
C LYS A 138 7.71 9.93 27.63
N SER A 139 7.62 8.99 26.70
CA SER A 139 7.89 9.20 25.28
C SER A 139 6.59 9.52 24.53
N TYR A 140 6.66 10.45 23.58
CA TYR A 140 5.57 10.79 22.67
C TYR A 140 6.15 11.11 21.29
N VAL A 141 5.33 10.92 20.24
CA VAL A 141 5.67 11.32 18.87
C VAL A 141 4.91 12.60 18.56
N VAL A 142 5.62 13.61 18.07
CA VAL A 142 5.00 14.84 17.58
C VAL A 142 4.99 14.81 16.06
N MET A 143 3.80 14.95 15.48
CA MET A 143 3.63 15.18 14.05
C MET A 143 3.29 16.66 13.83
N ASP A 144 4.21 17.41 13.25
CA ASP A 144 4.01 18.82 12.90
C ASP A 144 3.49 18.94 11.45
N LEU A 145 2.18 19.16 11.34
CA LEU A 145 1.50 19.30 10.04
C LEU A 145 1.78 20.65 9.35
N ASN A 146 2.33 21.65 10.04
CA ASN A 146 2.65 22.94 9.42
C ASN A 146 3.88 22.85 8.50
N ARG A 147 4.74 21.85 8.72
CA ARG A 147 5.97 21.63 7.95
C ARG A 147 5.77 20.70 6.74
N ARG A 148 4.62 20.06 6.62
CA ARG A 148 4.24 19.22 5.48
C ARG A 148 3.00 19.85 4.84
N PRO A 149 3.11 20.59 3.73
CA PRO A 149 1.93 21.15 3.09
C PRO A 149 0.96 20.01 2.75
N VAL A 150 -0.22 20.03 3.37
CA VAL A 150 -1.31 19.10 3.11
C VAL A 150 -1.79 19.36 1.69
N THR A 151 -1.38 18.51 0.75
CA THR A 151 -1.76 18.60 -0.67
C THR A 151 -2.90 17.64 -1.04
N SER A 152 -3.28 16.76 -0.12
CA SER A 152 -4.35 15.78 -0.26
C SER A 152 -5.65 16.33 0.31
N THR A 153 -6.77 15.92 -0.29
CA THR A 153 -8.12 16.16 0.25
C THR A 153 -8.48 15.20 1.38
N GLU A 154 -7.61 14.22 1.68
CA GLU A 154 -7.80 13.19 2.68
C GLU A 154 -6.44 12.68 3.19
N ASP A 155 -6.23 12.72 4.51
CA ASP A 155 -5.07 12.15 5.19
C ASP A 155 -5.52 11.05 6.16
N THR A 156 -4.93 9.86 6.04
CA THR A 156 -5.24 8.73 6.93
C THR A 156 -4.05 8.39 7.82
N LEU A 157 -4.20 8.61 9.14
CA LEU A 157 -3.26 8.09 10.14
C LEU A 157 -3.74 6.71 10.62
N ARG A 158 -2.98 5.65 10.35
CA ARG A 158 -3.27 4.29 10.86
C ARG A 158 -2.29 3.91 11.96
N LEU A 159 -2.81 3.67 13.16
CA LEU A 159 -2.04 3.25 14.33
C LEU A 159 -2.43 1.83 14.71
N ARG A 160 -1.43 0.96 14.91
CA ARG A 160 -1.63 -0.37 15.51
C ARG A 160 -0.79 -0.43 16.78
N PHE A 161 -1.43 -0.41 17.93
CA PHE A 161 -0.75 -0.48 19.22
C PHE A 161 -1.26 -1.68 20.03
N ARG A 162 -0.46 -2.08 21.02
CA ARG A 162 -0.82 -3.04 22.07
C ARG A 162 -0.45 -2.41 23.40
N THR A 163 -1.29 -2.57 24.42
CA THR A 163 -1.05 -2.05 25.76
C THR A 163 -1.56 -3.05 26.80
N ASN A 164 -0.92 -3.08 27.97
CA ASN A 164 -1.38 -3.77 29.17
C ASN A 164 -2.07 -2.81 30.16
N HIS A 165 -2.20 -1.53 29.81
CA HIS A 165 -2.91 -0.53 30.59
C HIS A 165 -4.32 -0.34 30.05
N ALA A 166 -5.32 -0.33 30.93
CA ALA A 166 -6.73 -0.13 30.58
C ALA A 166 -7.08 1.33 30.27
N ASP A 167 -6.19 2.27 30.64
CA ASP A 167 -6.38 3.70 30.54
C ASP A 167 -5.11 4.38 29.98
N GLY A 168 -5.28 5.42 29.17
CA GLY A 168 -4.16 6.21 28.65
C GLY A 168 -4.52 7.14 27.49
N LEU A 169 -3.73 8.19 27.30
CA LEU A 169 -3.83 9.08 26.14
C LEU A 169 -3.06 8.48 24.95
N LEU A 170 -3.74 8.26 23.82
CA LEU A 170 -3.15 7.65 22.62
C LEU A 170 -2.81 8.69 21.56
N LEU A 171 -3.67 9.69 21.40
CA LEU A 171 -3.48 10.79 20.47
C LEU A 171 -3.98 12.08 21.12
N TYR A 172 -3.21 13.14 20.97
CA TYR A 172 -3.57 14.48 21.37
C TYR A 172 -3.16 15.44 20.25
N SER A 173 -4.11 16.22 19.75
CA SER A 173 -3.84 17.30 18.81
C SER A 173 -4.19 18.64 19.45
N TYR A 174 -3.45 19.68 19.07
CA TYR A 174 -3.76 21.06 19.45
C TYR A 174 -3.66 21.94 18.21
N GLY A 175 -4.81 22.47 17.78
CA GLY A 175 -4.95 23.31 16.60
C GLY A 175 -4.62 24.78 16.86
N SER A 176 -4.41 25.54 15.79
CA SER A 176 -4.11 26.98 15.84
C SER A 176 -5.26 27.82 16.41
N GLN A 177 -6.50 27.32 16.34
CA GLN A 177 -7.71 27.97 16.88
C GLN A 177 -8.18 27.41 18.23
N ARG A 178 -7.30 26.68 18.95
CA ARG A 178 -7.61 25.89 20.17
C ARG A 178 -8.48 24.64 19.90
N ASP A 179 -8.60 24.24 18.65
CA ASP A 179 -9.25 22.97 18.29
C ASP A 179 -8.50 21.80 18.93
N LEU A 180 -9.23 20.92 19.59
CA LEU A 180 -8.71 19.77 20.30
C LEU A 180 -9.35 18.49 19.76
N PHE A 181 -8.52 17.54 19.36
CA PHE A 181 -8.97 16.17 19.10
C PHE A 181 -8.12 15.24 19.97
N THR A 182 -8.78 14.35 20.70
CA THR A 182 -8.10 13.36 21.53
C THR A 182 -8.63 11.96 21.27
N LEU A 183 -7.73 10.99 21.30
CA LEU A 183 -8.06 9.58 21.35
C LEU A 183 -7.50 9.02 22.64
N GLN A 184 -8.37 8.50 23.49
CA GLN A 184 -8.03 7.95 24.79
C GLN A 184 -8.50 6.51 24.89
N LEU A 185 -7.77 5.71 25.65
CA LEU A 185 -8.26 4.46 26.20
C LEU A 185 -8.82 4.78 27.59
N VAL A 186 -10.08 4.43 27.83
CA VAL A 186 -10.76 4.63 29.11
C VAL A 186 -11.50 3.34 29.42
N HIS A 187 -11.10 2.63 30.48
CA HIS A 187 -11.64 1.33 30.85
C HIS A 187 -11.70 0.33 29.68
N ASN A 188 -10.60 0.18 28.94
CA ASN A 188 -10.48 -0.66 27.73
C ASN A 188 -11.38 -0.26 26.54
N LYS A 189 -11.98 0.94 26.57
CA LYS A 189 -12.76 1.48 25.45
C LYS A 189 -12.01 2.65 24.82
N LEU A 190 -12.05 2.72 23.50
CA LEU A 190 -11.56 3.89 22.78
C LEU A 190 -12.59 5.01 22.89
N LEU A 191 -12.18 6.13 23.47
CA LEU A 191 -12.93 7.38 23.53
C LEU A 191 -12.29 8.36 22.56
N PHE A 192 -13.06 8.78 21.56
CA PHE A 192 -12.68 9.85 20.65
C PHE A 192 -13.46 11.11 21.02
N SER A 193 -12.73 12.19 21.29
CA SER A 193 -13.31 13.48 21.67
C SER A 193 -12.83 14.58 20.74
N VAL A 194 -13.75 15.46 20.36
CA VAL A 194 -13.51 16.59 19.47
C VAL A 194 -14.09 17.85 20.09
N ASP A 195 -13.28 18.90 20.16
CA ASP A 195 -13.68 20.25 20.52
C ASP A 195 -13.13 21.19 19.44
N LEU A 196 -14.01 21.94 18.78
CA LEU A 196 -13.66 22.83 17.65
C LEU A 196 -13.57 24.30 18.07
N GLY A 197 -13.54 24.57 19.38
CA GLY A 197 -13.52 25.93 19.91
C GLY A 197 -14.85 26.66 19.72
N GLY A 198 -15.23 27.45 20.72
CA GLY A 198 -16.29 28.44 20.61
C GLY A 198 -15.67 29.83 20.61
N TRP A 199 -16.06 30.68 19.65
CA TRP A 199 -15.74 32.11 19.71
C TRP A 199 -16.44 32.71 20.94
N SER A 200 -15.67 33.14 21.93
CA SER A 200 -16.12 34.01 23.02
C SER A 200 -15.64 35.43 22.78
#